data_AF-A0A8T4BV52-F1
#
_entry.id   AF-A0A8T4BV52-F1
#
_cell.length_a   1.000
_cell.length_b   1.000
_cell.length_c   1.000
_cell.angle_alpha   90.00
_cell.angle_beta   90.00
_cell.angle_gamma   90.00
#
_symmetry.space_group_name_H-M   'P 1'
#
loop_
_entity.id
_entity.type
_entity.pdbx_description
1 polymer ?
#
loop_
_entity_poly.entity_id
_entity_poly.type
_entity_poly.pdbx_seq_one_letter_code
_entity_poly.pdbx_strand_id
1 'polypeptide(L)'
;MNIICTGISKCEKMGYFKEVKDFSNNLHKNGTGKDIQIYSIGDVMQKCLKQHTTVNEHILNKDDEQLAQAAETAIKTIKIKLQEEELKGKKDVHNIISTHTMFIWKHHWKEAHKEEYLSMLDPDLFITVLDHEKRIQRRQHKDSQWKLQNLSLEAITLWQDKEARETEKWAKRFGKRHIVFGRNQNPETLYKILNYPGAPIFYSNFPMTYLENVEESYAKITENNSEMMKYGPVIDPRTIEIMKPEEGGDYSYTPLEKEMLKILENKKQRQTDQGKPIKLTKIEKLVETYLQNRKDEEKEIIKFNTTHRDLDYYVQKADVDVLYLPELVLTFGGVAEVIKAYRCSKETYLILPEEFQKKENVGPFEAYHSLKIFFGREEFHEFLPKRFKLLDMYK
;
A
#
# COMPACT_ATOMS: atom_id res chain seq x y z
N MET A 1 16.97 -3.53 -14.63
CA MET A 1 16.83 -3.90 -13.19
C MET A 1 15.81 -5.00 -13.03
N ASN A 2 15.99 -5.90 -12.06
CA ASN A 2 15.02 -6.94 -11.70
C ASN A 2 14.37 -6.60 -10.36
N ILE A 3 13.06 -6.42 -10.33
CA ILE A 3 12.33 -5.94 -9.15
C ILE A 3 11.34 -7.01 -8.72
N ILE A 4 11.45 -7.45 -7.47
CA ILE A 4 10.50 -8.40 -6.89
C ILE A 4 9.37 -7.62 -6.25
N CYS A 5 8.16 -7.85 -6.73
CA CYS A 5 6.98 -7.16 -6.24
C CYS A 5 5.99 -8.15 -5.60
N THR A 6 5.62 -7.87 -4.36
CA THR A 6 4.71 -8.67 -3.55
C THR A 6 3.43 -7.89 -3.22
N GLY A 7 2.46 -8.57 -2.60
CA GLY A 7 1.16 -8.02 -2.25
C GLY A 7 0.11 -9.12 -2.26
N ILE A 8 -0.81 -9.10 -1.31
CA ILE A 8 -1.75 -10.22 -1.10
C ILE A 8 -2.71 -10.42 -2.27
N SER A 9 -3.37 -11.57 -2.36
CA SER A 9 -4.38 -11.78 -3.39
C SER A 9 -5.47 -10.73 -3.29
N LYS A 10 -5.89 -10.21 -4.45
CA LYS A 10 -6.92 -9.17 -4.60
C LYS A 10 -6.55 -7.76 -4.11
N CYS A 11 -5.27 -7.47 -3.86
CA CYS A 11 -4.75 -6.09 -3.73
C CYS A 11 -4.57 -5.35 -5.07
N GLU A 12 -4.82 -6.02 -6.21
CA GLU A 12 -4.67 -5.46 -7.56
C GLU A 12 -3.27 -4.91 -7.94
N LYS A 13 -2.20 -5.38 -7.30
CA LYS A 13 -0.81 -5.00 -7.67
C LYS A 13 -0.49 -5.09 -9.16
N MET A 14 -1.03 -6.12 -9.86
CA MET A 14 -0.85 -6.27 -11.31
C MET A 14 -1.53 -5.16 -12.13
N GLY A 15 -2.64 -4.60 -11.65
CA GLY A 15 -3.27 -3.43 -12.25
C GLY A 15 -2.36 -2.20 -12.16
N TYR A 16 -1.79 -1.98 -10.97
CA TYR A 16 -0.82 -0.90 -10.75
C TYR A 16 0.42 -1.02 -11.66
N PHE A 17 1.01 -2.21 -11.79
CA PHE A 17 2.19 -2.39 -12.65
C PHE A 17 1.88 -2.11 -14.12
N LYS A 18 0.66 -2.40 -14.58
CA LYS A 18 0.21 -2.03 -15.93
C LYS A 18 0.09 -0.51 -16.08
N GLU A 19 -0.48 0.19 -15.10
CA GLU A 19 -0.55 1.65 -15.10
C GLU A 19 0.84 2.30 -15.16
N VAL A 20 1.83 1.73 -14.45
CA VAL A 20 3.23 2.19 -14.49
C VAL A 20 3.87 1.94 -15.86
N LYS A 21 3.59 0.79 -16.48
CA LYS A 21 4.03 0.50 -17.84
C LYS A 21 3.38 1.45 -18.85
N ASP A 22 2.09 1.74 -18.72
CA ASP A 22 1.37 2.67 -19.59
C ASP A 22 1.90 4.10 -19.43
N PHE A 23 2.19 4.53 -18.21
CA PHE A 23 2.88 5.78 -17.93
C PHE A 23 4.24 5.85 -18.65
N SER A 24 5.07 4.81 -18.51
CA SER A 24 6.37 4.73 -19.19
C SER A 24 6.24 4.74 -20.72
N ASN A 25 5.26 4.03 -21.28
CA ASN A 25 4.98 4.01 -22.71
C ASN A 25 4.58 5.38 -23.24
N ASN A 26 3.83 6.16 -22.47
CA ASN A 26 3.48 7.52 -22.84
C ASN A 26 4.69 8.46 -22.83
N LEU A 27 5.63 8.29 -21.89
CA LEU A 27 6.91 9.00 -21.92
C LEU A 27 7.80 8.57 -23.10
N HIS A 28 7.74 7.29 -23.50
CA HIS A 28 8.45 6.78 -24.68
C HIS A 28 8.03 7.48 -25.96
N LYS A 29 6.73 7.75 -26.13
CA LYS A 29 6.22 8.56 -27.26
C LYS A 29 6.81 9.97 -27.29
N ASN A 30 7.24 10.48 -26.14
CA ASN A 30 7.87 11.79 -25.96
C ASN A 30 9.40 11.72 -25.88
N GLY A 31 10.01 10.54 -26.13
CA GLY A 31 11.47 10.35 -26.24
C GLY A 31 12.22 10.10 -24.92
N THR A 32 11.53 9.92 -23.78
CA THR A 32 12.17 9.80 -22.45
C THR A 32 11.78 8.54 -21.65
N GLY A 33 10.90 7.70 -22.19
CA GLY A 33 10.44 6.47 -21.54
C GLY A 33 11.52 5.38 -21.48
N LYS A 34 11.34 4.42 -20.56
CA LYS A 34 12.12 3.17 -20.52
C LYS A 34 11.22 1.96 -20.66
N ASP A 35 11.76 0.87 -21.17
CA ASP A 35 10.99 -0.35 -21.36
C ASP A 35 10.71 -1.03 -20.02
N ILE A 36 9.44 -1.35 -19.77
CA ILE A 36 9.00 -2.09 -18.58
C ILE A 36 8.39 -3.41 -19.01
N GLN A 37 8.96 -4.51 -18.52
CA GLN A 37 8.42 -5.86 -18.65
C GLN A 37 7.82 -6.30 -17.32
N ILE A 38 6.72 -7.04 -17.40
CA ILE A 38 5.99 -7.51 -16.23
C ILE A 38 5.85 -9.03 -16.35
N TYR A 39 6.33 -9.74 -15.33
CA TYR A 39 6.24 -11.19 -15.19
C TYR A 39 5.39 -11.51 -13.95
N SER A 40 4.56 -12.54 -14.02
CA SER A 40 3.80 -13.06 -12.88
C SER A 40 4.19 -14.51 -12.64
N ILE A 41 4.82 -14.79 -11.49
CA ILE A 41 5.21 -16.16 -11.12
C ILE A 41 3.96 -17.04 -11.08
N GLY A 42 2.87 -16.57 -10.46
CA GLY A 42 1.61 -17.30 -10.38
C GLY A 42 1.00 -17.64 -11.75
N ASP A 43 1.06 -16.72 -12.73
CA ASP A 43 0.52 -16.98 -14.07
C ASP A 43 1.36 -18.03 -14.81
N VAL A 44 2.69 -18.01 -14.63
CA VAL A 44 3.58 -19.01 -15.23
C VAL A 44 3.38 -20.37 -14.55
N MET A 45 3.26 -20.42 -13.22
CA MET A 45 2.94 -21.65 -12.48
C MET A 45 1.63 -22.27 -12.98
N GLN A 46 0.57 -21.47 -13.16
CA GLN A 46 -0.70 -21.96 -13.71
C GLN A 46 -0.54 -22.55 -15.11
N LYS A 47 0.29 -21.95 -15.96
CA LYS A 47 0.58 -22.49 -17.31
C LYS A 47 1.33 -23.81 -17.23
N CYS A 48 2.36 -23.92 -16.39
CA CYS A 48 3.11 -25.16 -16.18
C CYS A 48 2.20 -26.29 -15.69
N LEU A 49 1.31 -26.02 -14.74
CA LEU A 49 0.44 -27.05 -14.17
C LEU A 49 -0.69 -27.49 -15.12
N LYS A 50 -1.24 -26.58 -15.94
CA LYS A 50 -2.27 -26.91 -16.93
C LYS A 50 -1.76 -27.86 -18.03
N GLN A 51 -0.45 -27.88 -18.31
CA GLN A 51 0.14 -28.82 -19.26
C GLN A 51 0.10 -30.27 -18.76
N HIS A 52 -0.11 -30.48 -17.46
CA HIS A 52 -0.04 -31.79 -16.82
C HIS A 52 -1.37 -32.24 -16.20
N THR A 53 -2.45 -31.43 -16.23
CA THR A 53 -3.74 -31.78 -15.62
C THR A 53 -4.96 -31.34 -16.42
N THR A 54 -5.95 -32.23 -16.57
CA THR A 54 -7.23 -31.98 -17.26
C THR A 54 -8.32 -31.36 -16.37
N VAL A 55 -8.12 -31.35 -15.04
CA VAL A 55 -9.10 -30.81 -14.08
C VAL A 55 -8.84 -29.33 -13.83
N ASN A 56 -9.88 -28.51 -13.96
CA ASN A 56 -9.85 -27.07 -13.67
C ASN A 56 -9.88 -26.80 -12.15
N GLU A 57 -8.91 -27.36 -11.44
CA GLU A 57 -8.77 -27.20 -9.98
C GLU A 57 -7.94 -25.95 -9.65
N HIS A 58 -8.30 -25.27 -8.55
CA HIS A 58 -7.54 -24.13 -8.06
C HIS A 58 -6.12 -24.55 -7.68
N ILE A 59 -5.12 -23.78 -8.13
CA ILE A 59 -3.69 -24.10 -7.93
C ILE A 59 -3.36 -24.38 -6.46
N LEU A 60 -3.88 -23.59 -5.52
CA LEU A 60 -3.62 -23.74 -4.09
C LEU A 60 -4.23 -25.01 -3.44
N ASN A 61 -5.06 -25.78 -4.15
CA ASN A 61 -5.50 -27.09 -3.68
C ASN A 61 -4.50 -28.22 -3.96
N LYS A 62 -3.50 -27.98 -4.81
CA LYS A 62 -2.44 -28.95 -5.05
C LYS A 62 -1.57 -29.13 -3.81
N ASP A 63 -0.94 -30.28 -3.72
CA ASP A 63 0.04 -30.57 -2.68
C ASP A 63 1.25 -29.63 -2.78
N ASP A 64 1.99 -29.55 -1.68
CA ASP A 64 3.08 -28.59 -1.53
C ASP A 64 4.27 -28.89 -2.46
N GLU A 65 4.50 -30.16 -2.79
CA GLU A 65 5.57 -30.58 -3.68
C GLU A 65 5.29 -30.16 -5.13
N GLN A 66 4.07 -30.39 -5.62
CA GLN A 66 3.64 -29.91 -6.94
C GLN A 66 3.74 -28.39 -7.07
N LEU A 67 3.36 -27.66 -6.02
CA LEU A 67 3.46 -26.20 -6.01
C LEU A 67 4.91 -25.72 -5.98
N ALA A 68 5.77 -26.35 -5.19
CA ALA A 68 7.18 -26.03 -5.14
C ALA A 68 7.86 -26.28 -6.50
N GLN A 69 7.57 -27.41 -7.16
CA GLN A 69 8.10 -27.74 -8.48
C GLN A 69 7.59 -26.76 -9.55
N ALA A 70 6.30 -26.41 -9.52
CA ALA A 70 5.73 -25.43 -10.44
C ALA A 70 6.36 -24.04 -10.24
N ALA A 71 6.57 -23.62 -8.99
CA ALA A 71 7.21 -22.35 -8.67
C ALA A 71 8.66 -22.30 -9.14
N GLU A 72 9.44 -23.35 -8.88
CA GLU A 72 10.83 -23.45 -9.33
C GLU A 72 10.90 -23.39 -10.87
N THR A 73 10.05 -24.15 -11.56
CA THR A 73 9.96 -24.14 -13.02
C THR A 73 9.57 -22.77 -13.56
N ALA A 74 8.61 -22.10 -12.92
CA ALA A 74 8.16 -20.77 -13.30
C ALA A 74 9.28 -19.73 -13.16
N ILE A 75 10.02 -19.77 -12.05
CA ILE A 75 11.16 -18.89 -11.78
C ILE A 75 12.29 -19.12 -12.78
N LYS A 76 12.66 -20.38 -13.05
CA LYS A 76 13.65 -20.73 -14.09
C LYS A 76 13.21 -20.24 -15.47
N THR A 77 11.93 -20.41 -15.81
CA THR A 77 11.36 -19.91 -17.07
C THR A 77 11.47 -18.39 -17.18
N ILE A 78 11.20 -17.65 -16.11
CA ILE A 78 11.38 -16.19 -16.09
C ILE A 78 12.85 -15.84 -16.24
N LYS A 79 13.76 -16.51 -15.51
CA LYS A 79 15.21 -16.28 -15.62
C LYS A 79 15.73 -16.44 -17.05
N ILE A 80 15.31 -17.49 -17.77
CA ILE A 80 15.68 -17.69 -19.18
C ILE A 80 15.24 -16.49 -20.03
N LYS A 81 14.00 -16.01 -19.86
CA LYS A 81 13.50 -14.83 -20.57
C LYS A 81 14.29 -13.57 -20.25
N LEU A 82 14.69 -13.37 -18.99
CA LEU A 82 15.53 -12.23 -18.59
C LEU A 82 16.90 -12.28 -19.32
N GLN A 83 17.51 -13.46 -19.38
CA GLN A 83 18.80 -13.67 -20.08
C GLN A 83 18.67 -13.47 -21.59
N GLU A 84 17.59 -13.93 -22.21
CA GLU A 84 17.33 -13.72 -23.64
C GLU A 84 17.23 -12.23 -23.99
N GLU A 85 16.59 -11.41 -23.14
CA GLU A 85 16.47 -9.97 -23.36
C GLU A 85 17.82 -9.25 -23.16
N GLU A 86 18.63 -9.71 -22.20
CA GLU A 86 19.99 -9.21 -22.00
C GLU A 86 20.89 -9.51 -23.22
N LEU A 87 20.81 -10.73 -23.76
CA LEU A 87 21.55 -11.14 -24.97
C LEU A 87 21.13 -10.36 -26.22
N LYS A 88 19.88 -9.90 -26.30
CA LYS A 88 19.39 -9.00 -27.36
C LYS A 88 19.90 -7.56 -27.20
N GLY A 89 20.72 -7.27 -26.21
CA GLY A 89 21.33 -5.96 -25.99
C GLY A 89 20.38 -4.92 -25.39
N LYS A 90 19.22 -5.34 -24.87
CA LYS A 90 18.26 -4.41 -24.24
C LYS A 90 18.70 -4.02 -22.83
N LYS A 91 19.67 -3.12 -22.74
CA LYS A 91 20.26 -2.68 -21.45
C LYS A 91 19.37 -1.75 -20.63
N ASP A 92 18.33 -1.16 -21.22
CA ASP A 92 17.42 -0.19 -20.57
C ASP A 92 16.03 -0.75 -20.23
N VAL A 93 15.97 -2.04 -19.87
CA VAL A 93 14.70 -2.70 -19.49
C VAL A 93 14.61 -2.89 -17.97
N HIS A 94 13.47 -2.50 -17.41
CA HIS A 94 13.08 -2.82 -16.05
C HIS A 94 12.13 -4.01 -16.04
N ASN A 95 12.46 -5.03 -15.24
CA ASN A 95 11.71 -6.27 -15.13
C ASN A 95 10.99 -6.30 -13.79
N ILE A 96 9.68 -6.06 -13.80
CA ILE A 96 8.81 -6.22 -12.63
C ILE A 96 8.39 -7.67 -12.55
N ILE A 97 8.75 -8.36 -11.47
CA ILE A 97 8.45 -9.78 -11.24
C ILE A 97 7.49 -9.87 -10.05
N SER A 98 6.22 -10.08 -10.37
CA SER A 98 5.13 -10.17 -9.42
C SER A 98 5.03 -11.57 -8.82
N THR A 99 5.01 -11.64 -7.48
CA THR A 99 4.78 -12.86 -6.71
C THR A 99 4.02 -12.58 -5.42
N HIS A 100 3.83 -13.59 -4.59
CA HIS A 100 3.34 -13.48 -3.22
C HIS A 100 4.42 -14.01 -2.28
N THR A 101 4.41 -13.58 -1.03
CA THR A 101 5.17 -14.29 0.02
C THR A 101 4.36 -15.47 0.54
N MET A 102 3.05 -15.27 0.70
CA MET A 102 2.16 -16.27 1.26
C MET A 102 0.70 -16.07 0.84
N PHE A 103 -0.07 -17.13 1.07
CA PHE A 103 -1.51 -17.18 0.91
C PHE A 103 -2.18 -17.57 2.22
N ILE A 104 -3.36 -17.00 2.48
CA ILE A 104 -4.35 -17.63 3.36
C ILE A 104 -5.29 -18.43 2.46
N TRP A 105 -5.27 -19.75 2.58
CA TRP A 105 -6.10 -20.65 1.79
C TRP A 105 -6.76 -21.70 2.68
N LYS A 106 -8.09 -21.77 2.65
CA LYS A 106 -8.93 -22.62 3.51
C LYS A 106 -8.55 -22.46 4.99
N HIS A 107 -8.32 -21.22 5.43
CA HIS A 107 -7.87 -20.86 6.78
C HIS A 107 -6.47 -21.34 7.19
N HIS A 108 -5.65 -21.82 6.24
CA HIS A 108 -4.26 -22.17 6.48
C HIS A 108 -3.31 -21.20 5.79
N TRP A 109 -2.20 -20.90 6.46
CA TRP A 109 -1.08 -20.19 5.84
C TRP A 109 -0.34 -21.13 4.90
N LYS A 110 -0.11 -20.68 3.68
CA LYS A 110 0.65 -21.43 2.68
C LYS A 110 1.71 -20.52 2.07
N GLU A 111 2.97 -20.93 2.16
CA GLU A 111 4.07 -20.22 1.49
C GLU A 111 3.86 -20.28 -0.02
N ALA A 112 4.15 -19.17 -0.71
CA ALA A 112 3.95 -19.12 -2.16
C ALA A 112 5.02 -19.93 -2.91
N HIS A 113 6.27 -19.82 -2.46
CA HIS A 113 7.43 -20.54 -2.95
C HIS A 113 8.59 -20.32 -1.98
N LYS A 114 9.58 -21.22 -2.00
CA LYS A 114 10.81 -21.02 -1.24
C LYS A 114 11.51 -19.73 -1.68
N GLU A 115 11.93 -18.93 -0.70
CA GLU A 115 12.71 -17.70 -0.92
C GLU A 115 13.98 -17.96 -1.74
N GLU A 116 14.64 -19.11 -1.53
CA GLU A 116 15.92 -19.48 -2.15
C GLU A 116 15.90 -19.38 -3.68
N TYR A 117 14.74 -19.61 -4.30
CA TYR A 117 14.57 -19.52 -5.75
C TYR A 117 14.67 -18.08 -6.27
N LEU A 118 14.37 -17.07 -5.44
CA LEU A 118 14.49 -15.67 -5.84
C LEU A 118 15.94 -15.27 -6.13
N SER A 119 16.92 -15.99 -5.57
CA SER A 119 18.33 -15.73 -5.86
C SER A 119 18.68 -15.94 -7.33
N MET A 120 17.95 -16.82 -8.03
CA MET A 120 18.12 -17.04 -9.46
C MET A 120 17.78 -15.80 -10.29
N LEU A 121 16.90 -14.94 -9.78
CA LEU A 121 16.39 -13.76 -10.49
C LEU A 121 17.28 -12.53 -10.32
N ASP A 122 18.30 -12.57 -9.44
CA ASP A 122 19.22 -11.47 -9.15
C ASP A 122 18.48 -10.14 -8.89
N PRO A 123 17.76 -10.03 -7.76
CA PRO A 123 16.89 -8.89 -7.48
C PRO A 123 17.69 -7.63 -7.09
N ASP A 124 17.28 -6.48 -7.64
CA ASP A 124 17.84 -5.16 -7.33
C ASP A 124 17.05 -4.42 -6.26
N LEU A 125 15.75 -4.70 -6.16
CA LEU A 125 14.79 -3.98 -5.33
C LEU A 125 13.61 -4.89 -4.97
N PHE A 126 13.08 -4.70 -3.76
CA PHE A 126 11.87 -5.34 -3.30
C PHE A 126 10.77 -4.30 -3.04
N ILE A 127 9.56 -4.60 -3.49
CA ILE A 127 8.40 -3.72 -3.32
C ILE A 127 7.22 -4.53 -2.80
N THR A 128 6.49 -3.99 -1.84
CA THR A 128 5.18 -4.53 -1.44
C THR A 128 4.09 -3.52 -1.76
N VAL A 129 3.08 -3.96 -2.50
CA VAL A 129 1.88 -3.16 -2.76
C VAL A 129 0.79 -3.58 -1.79
N LEU A 130 0.25 -2.59 -1.07
CA LEU A 130 -0.87 -2.75 -0.15
C LEU A 130 -2.12 -2.10 -0.73
N ASP A 131 -3.29 -2.44 -0.24
CA ASP A 131 -4.55 -1.77 -0.59
C ASP A 131 -5.47 -1.71 0.64
N HIS A 132 -6.54 -0.92 0.56
CA HIS A 132 -7.51 -0.84 1.63
C HIS A 132 -8.18 -2.21 1.82
N GLU A 133 -8.17 -2.72 3.05
CA GLU A 133 -8.72 -4.01 3.46
C GLU A 133 -10.17 -4.23 2.99
N LYS A 134 -11.01 -3.19 3.01
CA LYS A 134 -12.38 -3.24 2.48
C LYS A 134 -12.45 -3.44 0.97
N ARG A 135 -11.54 -2.82 0.19
CA ARG A 135 -11.47 -3.02 -1.27
C ARG A 135 -11.05 -4.44 -1.59
N ILE A 136 -10.04 -4.94 -0.89
CA ILE A 136 -9.57 -6.33 -1.01
C ILE A 136 -10.70 -7.30 -0.70
N GLN A 137 -11.40 -7.12 0.42
CA GLN A 137 -12.50 -7.98 0.83
C GLN A 137 -13.62 -8.01 -0.21
N ARG A 138 -14.01 -6.86 -0.75
CA ARG A 138 -15.02 -6.80 -1.82
C ARG A 138 -14.60 -7.53 -3.08
N ARG A 139 -13.34 -7.37 -3.49
CA ARG A 139 -12.81 -8.10 -4.65
C ARG A 139 -12.73 -9.61 -4.38
N GLN A 140 -12.46 -10.04 -3.15
CA GLN A 140 -12.52 -11.45 -2.75
C GLN A 140 -13.96 -11.99 -2.83
N HIS A 141 -14.95 -11.27 -2.31
CA HIS A 141 -16.36 -11.70 -2.34
C HIS A 141 -16.95 -11.80 -3.76
N LYS A 142 -16.48 -10.96 -4.69
CA LYS A 142 -16.91 -11.02 -6.10
C LYS A 142 -16.23 -12.14 -6.89
N ASP A 143 -15.14 -12.70 -6.37
CA ASP A 143 -14.35 -13.70 -7.08
C ASP A 143 -14.81 -15.13 -6.77
N SER A 144 -15.01 -15.94 -7.80
CA SER A 144 -15.52 -17.32 -7.64
C SER A 144 -14.59 -18.25 -6.87
N GLN A 145 -13.28 -18.02 -6.90
CA GLN A 145 -12.26 -18.80 -6.23
C GLN A 145 -12.06 -18.35 -4.77
N TRP A 146 -12.15 -17.04 -4.51
CA TRP A 146 -11.87 -16.45 -3.19
C TRP A 146 -13.11 -16.26 -2.32
N LYS A 147 -14.32 -16.19 -2.87
CA LYS A 147 -15.55 -15.90 -2.11
C LYS A 147 -15.79 -16.84 -0.92
N LEU A 148 -15.37 -18.10 -1.03
CA LEU A 148 -15.57 -19.13 0.00
C LEU A 148 -14.61 -18.98 1.18
N GLN A 149 -13.54 -18.19 1.03
CA GLN A 149 -12.57 -17.94 2.12
C GLN A 149 -13.17 -17.05 3.20
N ASN A 150 -14.10 -16.15 2.84
CA ASN A 150 -14.85 -15.28 3.73
C ASN A 150 -13.98 -14.62 4.83
N LEU A 151 -12.83 -14.06 4.42
CA LEU A 151 -11.87 -13.45 5.34
C LEU A 151 -12.44 -12.16 5.97
N SER A 152 -12.22 -11.98 7.28
CA SER A 152 -12.51 -10.74 7.99
C SER A 152 -11.56 -9.61 7.57
N LEU A 153 -11.89 -8.35 7.89
CA LEU A 153 -10.97 -7.25 7.62
C LEU A 153 -9.72 -7.37 8.50
N GLU A 154 -9.86 -7.88 9.73
CA GLU A 154 -8.74 -8.28 10.58
C GLU A 154 -7.79 -9.24 9.85
N ALA A 155 -8.30 -10.36 9.32
CA ALA A 155 -7.47 -11.36 8.67
C ALA A 155 -6.76 -10.80 7.43
N ILE A 156 -7.46 -9.96 6.67
CA ILE A 156 -6.88 -9.26 5.51
C ILE A 156 -5.77 -8.29 5.95
N THR A 157 -6.01 -7.53 7.02
CA THR A 157 -5.05 -6.56 7.58
C THR A 157 -3.78 -7.27 8.05
N LEU A 158 -3.93 -8.34 8.85
CA LEU A 158 -2.80 -9.15 9.32
C LEU A 158 -2.06 -9.84 8.17
N TRP A 159 -2.77 -10.26 7.11
CA TRP A 159 -2.13 -10.82 5.92
C TRP A 159 -1.29 -9.79 5.17
N GLN A 160 -1.81 -8.58 4.98
CA GLN A 160 -1.06 -7.49 4.34
C GLN A 160 0.23 -7.15 5.10
N ASP A 161 0.14 -7.02 6.42
CA ASP A 161 1.31 -6.78 7.26
C ASP A 161 2.31 -7.94 7.18
N LYS A 162 1.86 -9.19 7.29
CA LYS A 162 2.73 -10.36 7.19
C LYS A 162 3.43 -10.45 5.83
N GLU A 163 2.73 -10.15 4.73
CA GLU A 163 3.29 -10.07 3.38
C GLU A 163 4.42 -9.01 3.29
N ALA A 164 4.19 -7.82 3.86
CA ALA A 164 5.20 -6.76 3.91
C ALA A 164 6.43 -7.18 4.74
N ARG A 165 6.24 -7.79 5.91
CA ARG A 165 7.34 -8.27 6.77
C ARG A 165 8.18 -9.35 6.12
N GLU A 166 7.56 -10.35 5.49
CA GLU A 166 8.33 -11.40 4.82
C GLU A 166 9.10 -10.85 3.61
N THR A 167 8.50 -9.92 2.87
CA THR A 167 9.21 -9.23 1.78
C THR A 167 10.40 -8.41 2.30
N GLU A 168 10.25 -7.76 3.45
CA GLU A 168 11.36 -7.04 4.10
C GLU A 168 12.49 -7.99 4.51
N LYS A 169 12.16 -9.18 5.04
CA LYS A 169 13.16 -10.20 5.38
C LYS A 169 13.93 -10.65 4.13
N TRP A 170 13.22 -10.87 3.02
CA TRP A 170 13.86 -11.18 1.74
C TRP A 170 14.82 -10.06 1.35
N ALA A 171 14.36 -8.82 1.32
CA ALA A 171 15.19 -7.68 0.95
C ALA A 171 16.45 -7.55 1.82
N LYS A 172 16.33 -7.73 3.15
CA LYS A 172 17.46 -7.74 4.10
C LYS A 172 18.45 -8.86 3.76
N ARG A 173 17.98 -10.06 3.47
CA ARG A 173 18.84 -11.21 3.10
C ARG A 173 19.63 -10.94 1.81
N PHE A 174 19.00 -10.29 0.84
CA PHE A 174 19.65 -9.90 -0.42
C PHE A 174 20.49 -8.61 -0.31
N GLY A 175 20.48 -7.93 0.84
CA GLY A 175 21.13 -6.63 1.01
C GLY A 175 20.54 -5.54 0.11
N LYS A 176 19.25 -5.62 -0.20
CA LYS A 176 18.53 -4.71 -1.12
C LYS A 176 17.51 -3.87 -0.36
N ARG A 177 17.11 -2.75 -0.97
CA ARG A 177 16.07 -1.86 -0.42
C ARG A 177 14.70 -2.55 -0.51
N HIS A 178 13.86 -2.31 0.49
CA HIS A 178 12.44 -2.65 0.50
C HIS A 178 11.62 -1.37 0.60
N ILE A 179 10.60 -1.25 -0.26
CA ILE A 179 9.68 -0.11 -0.30
C ILE A 179 8.25 -0.64 -0.24
N VAL A 180 7.39 0.07 0.47
CA VAL A 180 5.95 -0.24 0.57
C VAL A 180 5.16 0.99 0.16
N PHE A 181 4.10 0.81 -0.62
CA PHE A 181 3.15 1.88 -0.95
C PHE A 181 1.77 1.30 -1.31
N GLY A 182 0.77 2.18 -1.36
CA GLY A 182 -0.60 1.81 -1.68
C GLY A 182 -0.85 1.53 -3.17
N ARG A 183 -1.85 0.70 -3.46
CA ARG A 183 -2.30 0.34 -4.81
C ARG A 183 -2.64 1.58 -5.65
N ASN A 184 -3.19 2.61 -5.03
CA ASN A 184 -3.61 3.84 -5.72
C ASN A 184 -2.52 4.91 -5.76
N GLN A 185 -1.26 4.55 -5.48
CA GLN A 185 -0.13 5.46 -5.61
C GLN A 185 -0.04 5.98 -7.06
N ASN A 186 0.47 7.21 -7.25
CA ASN A 186 0.71 7.72 -8.60
C ASN A 186 1.69 6.78 -9.34
N PRO A 187 1.38 6.26 -10.55
CA PRO A 187 2.28 5.38 -11.31
C PRO A 187 3.68 5.96 -11.56
N GLU A 188 3.77 7.28 -11.62
CA GLU A 188 5.03 7.99 -11.72
C GLU A 188 5.97 7.72 -10.53
N THR A 189 5.42 7.39 -9.35
CA THR A 189 6.19 7.05 -8.15
C THR A 189 7.08 5.84 -8.38
N LEU A 190 6.49 4.71 -8.82
CA LEU A 190 7.27 3.52 -9.13
C LEU A 190 8.18 3.78 -10.33
N TYR A 191 7.69 4.46 -11.37
CA TYR A 191 8.54 4.81 -12.51
C TYR A 191 9.82 5.53 -12.06
N LYS A 192 9.73 6.49 -11.13
CA LYS A 192 10.90 7.22 -10.61
C LYS A 192 11.80 6.36 -9.75
N ILE A 193 11.24 5.51 -8.89
CA ILE A 193 12.02 4.53 -8.12
C ILE A 193 12.89 3.67 -9.04
N LEU A 194 12.34 3.24 -10.19
CA LEU A 194 13.06 2.42 -11.16
C LEU A 194 14.12 3.19 -11.95
N ASN A 195 13.83 4.44 -12.33
CA ASN A 195 14.66 5.20 -13.27
C ASN A 195 15.66 6.15 -12.61
N TYR A 196 15.41 6.53 -11.36
CA TYR A 196 16.23 7.45 -10.58
C TYR A 196 16.54 6.86 -9.21
N PRO A 197 17.24 5.73 -9.11
CA PRO A 197 17.50 5.04 -7.83
C PRO A 197 18.31 5.87 -6.82
N GLY A 198 18.95 6.96 -7.25
CA GLY A 198 19.64 7.92 -6.38
C GLY A 198 18.80 9.13 -5.97
N ALA A 199 17.57 9.27 -6.46
CA ALA A 199 16.66 10.33 -6.03
C ALA A 199 16.09 10.02 -4.64
N PRO A 200 15.90 11.04 -3.78
CA PRO A 200 15.30 10.83 -2.46
C PRO A 200 13.84 10.40 -2.61
N ILE A 201 13.42 9.44 -1.79
CA ILE A 201 12.01 9.11 -1.62
C ILE A 201 11.43 10.00 -0.53
N PHE A 202 10.41 10.78 -0.88
CA PHE A 202 9.68 11.61 0.05
C PHE A 202 8.48 10.87 0.62
N TYR A 203 8.20 11.06 1.91
CA TYR A 203 6.92 10.73 2.53
C TYR A 203 6.10 12.01 2.71
N SER A 204 4.86 12.00 2.22
CA SER A 204 3.92 13.10 2.37
C SER A 204 3.12 12.91 3.65
N ASN A 205 3.53 13.63 4.70
CA ASN A 205 2.93 13.61 6.02
C ASN A 205 2.00 14.83 6.18
N PHE A 206 0.76 14.61 6.63
CA PHE A 206 -0.22 15.67 6.83
C PHE A 206 -1.36 15.20 7.76
N PRO A 207 -2.05 16.14 8.45
CA PRO A 207 -3.22 15.81 9.23
C PRO A 207 -4.33 15.23 8.35
N MET A 208 -4.96 14.14 8.79
CA MET A 208 -6.15 13.57 8.14
C MET A 208 -7.41 13.71 8.99
N THR A 209 -7.30 13.68 10.33
CA THR A 209 -8.46 13.59 11.24
C THR A 209 -9.13 14.92 11.53
N TYR A 210 -8.36 16.00 11.67
CA TYR A 210 -8.85 17.28 12.19
C TYR A 210 -8.95 18.36 11.12
N LEU A 211 -8.85 18.00 9.84
CA LEU A 211 -9.04 18.95 8.75
C LEU A 211 -10.48 19.47 8.76
N GLU A 212 -10.64 20.78 8.75
CA GLU A 212 -11.94 21.45 8.64
C GLU A 212 -12.39 21.48 7.18
N ASN A 213 -11.47 21.84 6.27
CA ASN A 213 -11.74 21.99 4.85
C ASN A 213 -11.09 20.86 4.04
N VAL A 214 -11.59 19.63 4.22
CA VAL A 214 -10.97 18.40 3.68
C VAL A 214 -10.65 18.49 2.18
N GLU A 215 -11.60 18.96 1.35
CA GLU A 215 -11.40 19.03 -0.10
C GLU A 215 -10.30 20.02 -0.49
N GLU A 216 -10.32 21.23 0.06
CA GLU A 216 -9.33 22.27 -0.20
C GLU A 216 -7.94 21.85 0.31
N SER A 217 -7.87 21.32 1.54
CA SER A 217 -6.66 20.80 2.15
C SER A 217 -6.05 19.69 1.31
N TYR A 218 -6.85 18.75 0.81
CA TYR A 218 -6.38 17.69 -0.07
C TYR A 218 -5.93 18.17 -1.45
N ALA A 219 -6.54 19.23 -1.99
CA ALA A 219 -6.07 19.88 -3.21
C ALA A 219 -4.67 20.50 -2.98
N LYS A 220 -4.49 21.27 -1.91
CA LYS A 220 -3.20 21.86 -1.52
C LYS A 220 -2.12 20.79 -1.31
N ILE A 221 -2.43 19.69 -0.63
CA ILE A 221 -1.51 18.57 -0.42
C ILE A 221 -1.12 17.92 -1.76
N THR A 222 -2.09 17.75 -2.66
CA THR A 222 -1.84 17.16 -3.99
C THR A 222 -0.92 18.05 -4.81
N GLU A 223 -1.13 19.37 -4.81
CA GLU A 223 -0.24 20.34 -5.46
C GLU A 223 1.17 20.28 -4.88
N ASN A 224 1.31 20.25 -3.55
CA ASN A 224 2.60 20.13 -2.90
C ASN A 224 3.32 18.81 -3.28
N ASN A 225 2.59 17.70 -3.32
CA ASN A 225 3.12 16.40 -3.75
C ASN A 225 3.56 16.43 -5.21
N SER A 226 2.82 17.11 -6.09
CA SER A 226 3.20 17.31 -7.50
C SER A 226 4.50 18.10 -7.65
N GLU A 227 4.73 19.12 -6.82
CA GLU A 227 5.99 19.87 -6.81
C GLU A 227 7.16 19.01 -6.29
N MET A 228 6.97 18.29 -5.19
CA MET A 228 7.98 17.36 -4.66
C MET A 228 8.33 16.25 -5.65
N MET A 229 7.34 15.77 -6.40
CA MET A 229 7.52 14.74 -7.41
C MET A 229 8.57 15.14 -8.46
N LYS A 230 8.79 16.42 -8.73
CA LYS A 230 9.82 16.88 -9.69
C LYS A 230 11.24 16.49 -9.28
N TYR A 231 11.47 16.19 -8.00
CA TYR A 231 12.78 15.92 -7.41
C TYR A 231 12.98 14.45 -6.98
N GLY A 232 11.89 13.70 -6.80
CA GLY A 232 11.95 12.30 -6.38
C GLY A 232 10.57 11.65 -6.23
N PRO A 233 10.49 10.33 -5.99
CA PRO A 233 9.23 9.65 -5.70
C PRO A 233 8.57 10.17 -4.42
N VAL A 234 7.24 10.29 -4.40
CA VAL A 234 6.46 10.68 -3.21
C VAL A 234 5.55 9.51 -2.80
N ILE A 235 5.61 9.09 -1.54
CA ILE A 235 4.69 8.14 -0.93
C ILE A 235 3.55 8.93 -0.27
N ASP A 236 2.31 8.64 -0.65
CA ASP A 236 1.11 9.32 -0.14
C ASP A 236 0.23 8.33 0.63
N PRO A 237 0.03 8.50 1.96
CA PRO A 237 -0.74 7.55 2.78
C PRO A 237 -2.22 7.47 2.37
N ARG A 238 -2.78 8.52 1.74
CA ARG A 238 -4.18 8.54 1.27
C ARG A 238 -4.48 7.44 0.25
N THR A 239 -3.44 6.94 -0.43
CA THR A 239 -3.55 5.92 -1.47
C THR A 239 -4.06 4.57 -0.95
N ILE A 240 -4.00 4.37 0.37
CA ILE A 240 -4.66 3.26 1.07
C ILE A 240 -5.86 3.75 1.87
N GLU A 241 -5.70 4.82 2.64
CA GLU A 241 -6.69 5.17 3.68
C GLU A 241 -8.00 5.74 3.15
N ILE A 242 -7.95 6.49 2.05
CA ILE A 242 -9.16 7.14 1.55
C ILE A 242 -9.92 6.17 0.66
N MET A 243 -11.09 5.74 1.12
CA MET A 243 -12.11 5.17 0.24
C MET A 243 -12.87 6.29 -0.45
N LYS A 244 -13.15 6.12 -1.74
CA LYS A 244 -14.11 7.01 -2.39
C LYS A 244 -15.52 6.75 -1.83
N PRO A 245 -16.43 7.74 -1.77
CA PRO A 245 -17.78 7.56 -1.26
C PRO A 245 -18.55 6.41 -1.92
N GLU A 246 -18.38 6.22 -3.23
CA GLU A 246 -18.94 5.11 -4.03
C GLU A 246 -18.33 3.74 -3.67
N GLU A 247 -17.18 3.75 -2.99
CA GLU A 247 -16.56 2.60 -2.38
C GLU A 247 -16.96 2.49 -0.88
N GLY A 248 -17.99 3.16 -0.40
CA GLY A 248 -18.54 2.96 0.95
C GLY A 248 -19.49 1.75 1.00
N GLY A 249 -19.33 0.84 1.95
CA GLY A 249 -20.15 -0.36 2.06
C GLY A 249 -19.65 -1.27 3.17
N ASP A 250 -20.57 -1.69 4.05
CA ASP A 250 -20.29 -2.40 5.30
C ASP A 250 -20.19 -3.92 5.05
N TYR A 251 -18.96 -4.45 4.95
CA TYR A 251 -18.72 -5.86 4.62
C TYR A 251 -17.98 -6.66 5.72
N SER A 252 -17.81 -6.12 6.92
CA SER A 252 -17.10 -6.81 8.01
C SER A 252 -17.84 -8.04 8.59
N TYR A 253 -19.13 -8.18 8.34
CA TYR A 253 -19.96 -9.23 8.95
C TYR A 253 -20.08 -10.51 8.10
N THR A 254 -20.03 -11.66 8.79
CA THR A 254 -20.42 -12.96 8.22
C THR A 254 -21.88 -12.96 7.77
N PRO A 255 -22.32 -13.90 6.89
CA PRO A 255 -23.72 -13.99 6.49
C PRO A 255 -24.71 -14.08 7.67
N LEU A 256 -24.35 -14.84 8.71
CA LEU A 256 -25.14 -14.97 9.93
C LEU A 256 -25.20 -13.66 10.70
N GLU A 257 -24.05 -13.00 10.90
CA GLU A 257 -24.02 -11.70 11.61
C GLU A 257 -24.82 -10.64 10.85
N LYS A 258 -24.79 -10.62 9.51
CA LYS A 258 -25.64 -9.74 8.70
C LYS A 258 -27.12 -10.01 8.93
N GLU A 259 -27.51 -11.27 9.03
CA GLU A 259 -28.89 -11.65 9.30
C GLU A 259 -29.32 -11.22 10.72
N MET A 260 -28.48 -11.48 11.72
CA MET A 260 -28.72 -11.07 13.12
C MET A 260 -28.87 -9.56 13.23
N LEU A 261 -27.98 -8.82 12.58
CA LEU A 261 -27.94 -7.36 12.57
C LEU A 261 -29.16 -6.78 11.88
N LYS A 262 -29.57 -7.35 10.73
CA LYS A 262 -30.82 -7.00 10.04
C LYS A 262 -32.06 -7.27 10.91
N ILE A 263 -32.09 -8.38 11.65
CA ILE A 263 -33.20 -8.70 12.57
C ILE A 263 -33.28 -7.64 13.68
N LEU A 264 -32.14 -7.28 14.29
CA LEU A 264 -32.07 -6.26 15.33
C LEU A 264 -32.48 -4.88 14.82
N GLU A 265 -31.97 -4.46 13.66
CA GLU A 265 -32.29 -3.17 13.03
C GLU A 265 -33.78 -3.08 12.69
N ASN A 266 -34.36 -4.12 12.07
CA ASN A 266 -35.79 -4.15 11.75
C ASN A 266 -36.66 -4.04 13.00
N LYS A 267 -36.24 -4.67 14.11
CA LYS A 267 -36.97 -4.58 15.38
C LYS A 267 -36.90 -3.17 15.97
N LYS A 268 -35.71 -2.58 16.01
CA LYS A 268 -35.50 -1.20 16.46
C LYS A 268 -36.34 -0.23 15.63
N GLN A 269 -36.26 -0.34 14.31
CA GLN A 269 -37.02 0.50 13.39
C GLN A 269 -38.52 0.38 13.62
N ARG A 270 -39.08 -0.83 13.69
CA ARG A 270 -40.51 -1.05 13.99
C ARG A 270 -40.94 -0.45 15.33
N GLN A 271 -40.08 -0.49 16.35
CA GLN A 271 -40.38 0.11 17.65
C GLN A 271 -40.36 1.63 17.57
N THR A 272 -39.37 2.21 16.89
CA THR A 272 -39.26 3.64 16.62
C THR A 272 -40.47 4.16 15.82
N ASP A 273 -40.84 3.50 14.73
CA ASP A 273 -41.98 3.86 13.88
C ASP A 273 -43.33 3.82 14.65
N GLN A 274 -43.41 2.98 15.69
CA GLN A 274 -44.57 2.88 16.59
C GLN A 274 -44.51 3.85 17.77
N GLY A 275 -43.50 4.72 17.86
CA GLY A 275 -43.27 5.61 19.00
C GLY A 275 -42.99 4.87 20.30
N LYS A 276 -42.56 3.61 20.23
CA LYS A 276 -42.30 2.76 21.41
C LYS A 276 -40.82 2.80 21.79
N PRO A 277 -40.48 2.72 23.08
CA PRO A 277 -39.10 2.59 23.51
C PRO A 277 -38.50 1.29 23.00
N ILE A 278 -37.23 1.33 22.59
CA ILE A 278 -36.51 0.15 22.11
C ILE A 278 -36.40 -0.88 23.24
N LYS A 279 -37.03 -2.04 23.06
CA LYS A 279 -37.00 -3.15 24.02
C LYS A 279 -36.41 -4.39 23.35
N LEU A 280 -35.18 -4.70 23.75
CA LEU A 280 -34.47 -5.91 23.38
C LEU A 280 -34.59 -6.98 24.47
N THR A 281 -34.74 -8.24 24.05
CA THR A 281 -34.66 -9.42 24.92
C THR A 281 -33.23 -9.60 25.44
N LYS A 282 -33.05 -10.44 26.46
CA LYS A 282 -31.70 -10.75 26.98
C LYS A 282 -30.78 -11.30 25.90
N ILE A 283 -31.27 -12.16 25.01
CA ILE A 283 -30.49 -12.74 23.91
C ILE A 283 -30.12 -11.66 22.89
N GLU A 284 -31.07 -10.82 22.49
CA GLU A 284 -30.81 -9.74 21.52
C GLU A 284 -29.77 -8.73 22.04
N LYS A 285 -29.79 -8.41 23.34
CA LYS A 285 -28.76 -7.57 23.97
C LYS A 285 -27.38 -8.24 23.93
N LEU A 286 -27.30 -9.55 24.17
CA LEU A 286 -26.04 -10.30 24.08
C LEU A 286 -25.51 -10.32 22.65
N VAL A 287 -26.38 -10.51 21.66
CA VAL A 287 -26.01 -10.46 20.23
C VAL A 287 -25.49 -9.08 19.85
N GLU A 288 -26.22 -8.01 20.22
CA GLU A 288 -25.79 -6.64 19.95
C GLU A 288 -24.41 -6.35 20.58
N THR A 289 -24.21 -6.75 21.84
CA THR A 289 -22.93 -6.60 22.53
C THR A 289 -21.81 -7.36 21.81
N TYR A 290 -22.06 -8.61 21.38
CA TYR A 290 -21.10 -9.40 20.61
C TYR A 290 -20.71 -8.71 19.29
N LEU A 291 -21.70 -8.23 18.52
CA LEU A 291 -21.46 -7.57 17.24
C LEU A 291 -20.72 -6.24 17.41
N GLN A 292 -20.97 -5.52 18.51
CA GLN A 292 -20.28 -4.28 18.85
C GLN A 292 -18.83 -4.55 19.26
N ASN A 293 -18.60 -5.48 20.18
CA ASN A 293 -17.24 -5.85 20.61
C ASN A 293 -16.38 -6.30 19.42
N ARG A 294 -16.93 -7.14 18.54
CA ARG A 294 -16.24 -7.57 17.31
C ARG A 294 -15.87 -6.39 16.42
N LYS A 295 -16.77 -5.42 16.24
CA LYS A 295 -16.50 -4.19 15.47
C LYS A 295 -15.39 -3.36 16.09
N ASP A 296 -15.36 -3.25 17.41
CA ASP A 296 -14.38 -2.45 18.13
C ASP A 296 -12.99 -3.12 18.12
N GLU A 297 -12.93 -4.45 18.27
CA GLU A 297 -11.71 -5.23 18.09
C GLU A 297 -11.13 -5.08 16.67
N GLU A 298 -11.96 -5.23 15.63
CA GLU A 298 -11.52 -5.08 14.24
C GLU A 298 -11.00 -3.65 13.96
N LYS A 299 -11.67 -2.62 14.48
CA LYS A 299 -11.22 -1.22 14.38
C LYS A 299 -9.88 -1.00 15.06
N GLU A 300 -9.67 -1.53 16.26
CA GLU A 300 -8.40 -1.38 16.97
C GLU A 300 -7.26 -2.07 16.21
N ILE A 301 -7.49 -3.27 15.67
CA ILE A 301 -6.49 -3.96 14.84
C ILE A 301 -6.12 -3.14 13.60
N ILE A 302 -7.11 -2.62 12.87
CA ILE A 302 -6.88 -1.78 11.69
C ILE A 302 -6.08 -0.52 12.10
N LYS A 303 -6.48 0.16 13.17
CA LYS A 303 -5.82 1.36 13.68
C LYS A 303 -4.35 1.14 14.04
N PHE A 304 -4.04 0.07 14.78
CA PHE A 304 -2.65 -0.25 15.13
C PHE A 304 -1.83 -0.67 13.91
N ASN A 305 -2.42 -1.38 12.94
CA ASN A 305 -1.74 -1.72 11.70
C ASN A 305 -1.48 -0.49 10.81
N THR A 306 -2.41 0.47 10.75
CA THR A 306 -2.20 1.77 10.11
C THR A 306 -1.00 2.48 10.73
N THR A 307 -0.98 2.58 12.07
CA THR A 307 0.13 3.22 12.80
C THR A 307 1.47 2.53 12.52
N HIS A 308 1.51 1.19 12.56
CA HIS A 308 2.71 0.41 12.25
C HIS A 308 3.17 0.65 10.81
N ARG A 309 2.25 0.64 9.85
CA ARG A 309 2.55 0.87 8.44
C ARG A 309 3.16 2.24 8.22
N ASP A 310 2.57 3.30 8.75
CA ASP A 310 3.05 4.65 8.52
C ASP A 310 4.43 4.87 9.14
N LEU A 311 4.63 4.44 10.39
CA LEU A 311 5.91 4.61 11.08
C LEU A 311 7.03 3.71 10.52
N ASP A 312 6.76 2.44 10.23
CA ASP A 312 7.80 1.45 9.95
C ASP A 312 7.96 1.13 8.45
N TYR A 313 6.91 1.32 7.65
CA TYR A 313 6.96 1.08 6.20
C TYR A 313 7.00 2.34 5.35
N TYR A 314 6.45 3.47 5.80
CA TYR A 314 6.54 4.74 5.08
C TYR A 314 7.67 5.60 5.61
N VAL A 315 7.53 6.15 6.82
CA VAL A 315 8.50 7.07 7.43
C VAL A 315 9.90 6.46 7.47
N GLN A 316 10.03 5.25 8.02
CA GLN A 316 11.35 4.61 8.16
C GLN A 316 12.01 4.26 6.81
N LYS A 317 11.21 4.02 5.76
CA LYS A 317 11.70 3.61 4.42
C LYS A 317 11.91 4.78 3.47
N ALA A 318 11.28 5.91 3.72
CA ALA A 318 11.54 7.16 3.02
C ALA A 318 12.93 7.72 3.38
N ASP A 319 13.41 8.64 2.55
CA ASP A 319 14.66 9.38 2.76
C ASP A 319 14.37 10.75 3.37
N VAL A 320 13.21 11.33 3.06
CA VAL A 320 12.75 12.64 3.51
C VAL A 320 11.30 12.53 4.00
N ASP A 321 11.02 13.06 5.19
CA ASP A 321 9.68 13.25 5.73
C ASP A 321 9.29 14.74 5.58
N VAL A 322 8.11 15.00 5.00
CA VAL A 322 7.60 16.35 4.80
C VAL A 322 6.23 16.46 5.46
N LEU A 323 6.19 17.04 6.66
CA LEU A 323 4.95 17.37 7.35
C LEU A 323 4.40 18.68 6.79
N TYR A 324 3.28 18.62 6.08
CA TYR A 324 2.58 19.78 5.55
C TYR A 324 1.25 19.99 6.29
N LEU A 325 1.11 21.15 6.93
CA LEU A 325 -0.14 21.62 7.53
C LEU A 325 -0.79 22.64 6.57
N PRO A 326 -1.83 22.26 5.80
CA PRO A 326 -2.50 23.18 4.87
C PRO A 326 -3.42 24.20 5.58
N GLU A 327 -3.78 23.92 6.82
CA GLU A 327 -4.55 24.78 7.73
C GLU A 327 -4.10 24.47 9.18
N LEU A 328 -4.39 25.38 10.12
CA LEU A 328 -3.92 25.28 11.49
C LEU A 328 -4.77 24.29 12.31
N VAL A 329 -4.35 23.02 12.31
CA VAL A 329 -5.04 21.94 13.02
C VAL A 329 -4.07 21.11 13.86
N LEU A 330 -4.61 20.44 14.89
CA LEU A 330 -3.84 19.50 15.70
C LEU A 330 -3.48 18.25 14.89
N THR A 331 -2.23 17.79 15.01
CA THR A 331 -1.75 16.56 14.34
C THR A 331 -0.83 15.72 15.21
N PHE A 332 -1.41 14.90 16.08
CA PHE A 332 -0.61 13.97 16.91
C PHE A 332 0.13 12.93 16.08
N GLY A 333 -0.51 12.42 15.02
CA GLY A 333 0.08 11.45 14.10
C GLY A 333 1.27 12.04 13.35
N GLY A 334 1.08 13.20 12.71
CA GLY A 334 2.14 13.83 11.92
C GLY A 334 3.36 14.22 12.76
N VAL A 335 3.16 14.71 13.99
CA VAL A 335 4.28 14.98 14.91
C VAL A 335 5.00 13.70 15.33
N ALA A 336 4.28 12.62 15.61
CA ALA A 336 4.90 11.33 15.93
C ALA A 336 5.73 10.77 14.76
N GLU A 337 5.26 10.96 13.52
CA GLU A 337 5.96 10.60 12.29
C GLU A 337 7.24 11.44 12.09
N VAL A 338 7.20 12.76 12.30
CA VAL A 338 8.40 13.63 12.26
C VAL A 338 9.43 13.18 13.30
N ILE A 339 9.01 12.87 14.53
CA ILE A 339 9.91 12.39 15.59
C ILE A 339 10.55 11.05 15.19
N LYS A 340 9.77 10.13 14.60
CA LYS A 340 10.27 8.85 14.10
C LYS A 340 11.27 9.06 12.97
N ALA A 341 10.96 9.92 12.00
CA ALA A 341 11.83 10.28 10.88
C ALA A 341 13.19 10.81 11.38
N TYR A 342 13.16 11.79 12.29
CA TYR A 342 14.35 12.35 12.92
C TYR A 342 15.19 11.28 13.61
N ARG A 343 14.57 10.40 14.42
CA ARG A 343 15.27 9.29 15.10
C ARG A 343 15.84 8.26 14.13
N CYS A 344 15.26 8.13 12.95
CA CYS A 344 15.77 7.29 11.87
C CYS A 344 16.79 8.02 10.96
N SER A 345 17.30 9.18 11.38
CA SER A 345 18.28 10.00 10.64
C SER A 345 17.78 10.40 9.24
N LYS A 346 16.48 10.68 9.11
CA LYS A 346 15.86 11.18 7.88
C LYS A 346 15.85 12.71 7.89
N GLU A 347 15.84 13.31 6.71
CA GLU A 347 15.57 14.75 6.60
C GLU A 347 14.10 15.00 6.90
N THR A 348 13.82 15.99 7.75
CA THR A 348 12.48 16.33 8.21
C THR A 348 12.19 17.79 7.87
N TYR A 349 11.11 18.03 7.13
CA TYR A 349 10.69 19.37 6.76
C TYR A 349 9.28 19.63 7.25
N LEU A 350 9.06 20.80 7.84
CA LEU A 350 7.75 21.24 8.30
C LEU A 350 7.30 22.44 7.48
N ILE A 351 6.12 22.35 6.88
CA ILE A 351 5.49 23.42 6.13
C ILE A 351 4.24 23.84 6.91
N LEU A 352 4.24 25.07 7.40
CA LEU A 352 3.14 25.67 8.16
C LEU A 352 2.32 26.61 7.26
N PRO A 353 1.04 26.86 7.58
CA PRO A 353 0.25 27.86 6.87
C PRO A 353 0.90 29.24 6.93
N GLU A 354 0.72 30.04 5.87
CA GLU A 354 1.28 31.39 5.79
C GLU A 354 0.81 32.28 6.94
N GLU A 355 -0.40 32.12 7.46
CA GLU A 355 -0.88 32.89 8.61
C GLU A 355 -0.04 32.71 9.89
N PHE A 356 0.84 31.71 9.94
CA PHE A 356 1.63 31.35 11.11
C PHE A 356 3.03 31.99 11.16
N GLN A 357 3.30 33.09 10.43
CA GLN A 357 4.63 33.72 10.16
C GLN A 357 5.57 34.03 11.36
N LYS A 358 5.26 33.60 12.58
CA LYS A 358 6.12 33.78 13.76
C LYS A 358 6.65 32.43 14.25
N LYS A 359 7.98 32.28 14.28
CA LYS A 359 8.69 31.13 14.89
C LYS A 359 8.25 30.85 16.34
N GLU A 360 7.81 31.87 17.06
CA GLU A 360 7.33 31.78 18.45
C GLU A 360 6.12 30.84 18.60
N ASN A 361 5.37 30.62 17.52
CA ASN A 361 4.19 29.77 17.54
C ASN A 361 4.52 28.30 17.26
N VAL A 362 5.73 27.97 16.81
CA VAL A 362 6.11 26.58 16.51
C VAL A 362 6.33 25.83 17.81
N GLY A 363 5.65 24.68 17.96
CA GLY A 363 5.81 23.83 19.13
C GLY A 363 7.26 23.33 19.28
N PRO A 364 7.72 23.06 20.52
CA PRO A 364 9.10 22.70 20.78
C PRO A 364 9.49 21.36 20.14
N PHE A 365 8.55 20.44 19.96
CA PHE A 365 8.82 19.13 19.35
C PHE A 365 9.01 19.26 17.84
N GLU A 366 8.17 20.07 17.19
CA GLU A 366 8.27 20.43 15.79
C GLU A 366 9.60 21.15 15.52
N ALA A 367 9.92 22.18 16.31
CA ALA A 367 11.16 22.94 16.17
C ALA A 367 12.42 22.10 16.41
N TYR A 368 12.37 21.13 17.33
CA TYR A 368 13.52 20.29 17.64
C TYR A 368 13.74 19.17 16.61
N HIS A 369 12.68 18.59 16.07
CA HIS A 369 12.76 17.41 15.21
C HIS A 369 12.70 17.74 13.71
N SER A 370 12.41 18.98 13.32
CA SER A 370 12.46 19.43 11.92
C SER A 370 13.81 20.06 11.57
N LEU A 371 14.43 19.58 10.49
CA LEU A 371 15.67 20.16 9.95
C LEU A 371 15.45 21.59 9.47
N LYS A 372 14.31 21.86 8.83
CA LYS A 372 13.90 23.20 8.42
C LYS A 372 12.38 23.36 8.48
N ILE A 373 11.95 24.56 8.85
CA ILE A 373 10.56 24.98 8.92
C ILE A 373 10.33 26.07 7.88
N PHE A 374 9.21 25.97 7.18
CA PHE A 374 8.76 26.89 6.13
C PHE A 374 7.40 27.48 6.51
N PHE A 375 7.21 28.77 6.23
CA PHE A 375 5.93 29.46 6.44
C PHE A 375 5.32 29.75 5.08
N GLY A 376 4.42 28.85 4.65
CA GLY A 376 3.92 28.80 3.28
C GLY A 376 4.63 27.74 2.43
N ARG A 377 3.88 27.18 1.49
CA ARG A 377 4.38 26.14 0.57
C ARG A 377 5.34 26.73 -0.48
N GLU A 378 5.17 28.00 -0.80
CA GLU A 378 5.96 28.75 -1.77
C GLU A 378 7.42 28.82 -1.32
N GLU A 379 7.67 29.09 -0.03
CA GLU A 379 9.02 29.09 0.56
C GLU A 379 9.68 27.70 0.45
N PHE A 380 8.90 26.64 0.67
CA PHE A 380 9.38 25.27 0.50
C PHE A 380 9.69 24.95 -0.96
N HIS A 381 8.85 25.38 -1.91
CA HIS A 381 9.04 25.16 -3.34
C HIS A 381 10.29 25.89 -3.87
N GLU A 382 10.59 27.09 -3.37
CA GLU A 382 11.84 27.79 -3.66
C GLU A 382 13.09 27.10 -3.08
N PHE A 383 12.92 26.31 -2.02
CA PHE A 383 14.00 25.56 -1.39
C PHE A 383 14.30 24.24 -2.11
N LEU A 384 13.29 23.55 -2.63
CA LEU A 384 13.46 22.26 -3.33
C LEU A 384 14.60 22.24 -4.36
N PRO A 385 14.70 23.18 -5.33
CA PRO A 385 15.77 23.14 -6.33
C PRO A 385 17.16 23.49 -5.77
N LYS A 386 17.22 24.13 -4.58
CA LYS A 386 18.48 24.42 -3.88
C LYS A 386 19.00 23.19 -3.13
N ARG A 387 18.10 22.28 -2.72
CA ARG A 387 18.43 21.09 -1.92
C ARG A 387 18.54 19.81 -2.75
N PHE A 388 17.67 19.66 -3.76
CA PHE A 388 17.49 18.45 -4.53
C PHE A 388 17.67 18.70 -6.02
N LYS A 389 18.22 17.71 -6.73
CA LYS A 389 18.42 17.77 -8.17
C LYS A 389 17.08 17.53 -8.88
N LEU A 390 16.67 18.46 -9.74
CA LEU A 390 15.53 18.28 -10.64
C LEU A 390 15.76 17.05 -11.53
N LEU A 391 14.77 16.15 -11.59
CA LEU A 391 14.86 14.95 -12.41
C LEU A 391 14.80 15.32 -13.89
N ASP A 392 15.59 14.62 -14.71
CA ASP A 392 15.77 14.97 -16.11
C ASP A 392 14.47 14.86 -16.94
N MET A 393 13.47 14.11 -16.48
CA MET A 393 12.14 14.03 -17.13
C MET A 393 11.29 15.30 -16.98
N TYR A 394 11.71 16.26 -16.16
CA TYR A 394 11.08 17.57 -15.97
C TYR A 394 11.93 18.73 -16.46
N LYS A 395 13.04 18.44 -17.14
CA LYS A 395 13.81 19.43 -17.90
C LYS A 395 13.22 19.51 -19.30
#